data_AF-A1DDQ9-F1
#
_entry.id   AF-A1DDQ9-F1
#
_cell.length_a   1.000
_cell.length_b   1.000
_cell.length_c   1.000
_cell.angle_alpha   90.00
_cell.angle_beta   90.00
_cell.angle_gamma   90.00
#
_symmetry.space_group_name_H-M   'P 1'
#
loop_
_entity.id
_entity.type
_entity.pdbx_description
1 polymer ?
#
loop_
_entity_poly.entity_id
_entity_poly.type
_entity_poly.pdbx_seq_one_letter_code
_entity_poly.pdbx_strand_id
1 'polypeptide(L)'
;MAPCERASRPLIQCIQKTYTRGLPGLQLQSTRTFQSTALAREDAQSETQSQPFYKNPDPALVTSPRLERKLLKQGVAPIGSRRRRAALQSSANIPFEQLPYQCFQEARKVLLADREEKIKKIAAMREKIARLQAIPTEEAGGEQVQKSKLRAMELELEHLKIHADINDPIVKKKFEDGQGDMTKPIYRFLADRKWREYRRKILVQRITQMKVIPDVLPHCDPVVDTKLYFGRHTIQPGEFVNSRVSSTAPKLDVQLFEAGEKLVTIAVVDSDVPNVEKDGFDYKMHYLAVNVPISATSTKVDLANLSTDSQVVLPWLPPVAQKGSPYHRLSIFIMEQKDSAPLNFSLVKGMETSRDVLLRTLQARYHLKAIGAHLFRTQWDENMLEVMREIGFPDAEIELRRKRVEPLPYKRRNPSTFR
;
A
#
# COMPACT_ATOMS: atom_id res chain seq x y z
N MET A 1 37.59 -41.83 -8.24
CA MET A 1 38.56 -40.86 -8.80
C MET A 1 37.88 -39.50 -8.89
N ALA A 2 38.19 -38.59 -7.98
CA ALA A 2 38.08 -37.14 -8.19
C ALA A 2 39.39 -36.68 -8.90
N PRO A 3 39.51 -35.52 -9.58
CA PRO A 3 38.99 -34.22 -9.13
C PRO A 3 38.52 -33.23 -10.24
N CYS A 4 37.82 -32.18 -9.83
CA CYS A 4 38.08 -30.82 -10.31
C CYS A 4 37.33 -29.82 -9.41
N GLU A 5 38.09 -29.24 -8.49
CA GLU A 5 37.65 -28.28 -7.48
C GLU A 5 37.42 -26.91 -8.10
N ARG A 6 36.27 -26.30 -7.76
CA ARG A 6 35.99 -24.89 -8.03
C ARG A 6 36.77 -24.03 -7.05
N ALA A 7 37.74 -23.26 -7.56
CA ALA A 7 38.38 -22.19 -6.82
C ALA A 7 37.51 -20.92 -6.83
N SER A 8 36.70 -20.72 -5.80
CA SER A 8 36.14 -19.41 -5.46
C SER A 8 36.86 -18.86 -4.23
N ARG A 9 37.73 -17.86 -4.43
CA ARG A 9 38.37 -17.09 -3.36
C ARG A 9 37.56 -15.83 -3.01
N PRO A 10 37.73 -15.28 -1.78
CA PRO A 10 36.78 -14.39 -1.14
C PRO A 10 37.09 -12.91 -1.40
N LEU A 11 36.05 -12.08 -1.59
CA LEU A 11 36.13 -10.62 -1.59
C LEU A 11 35.09 -10.04 -0.62
N ILE A 12 35.32 -10.26 0.68
CA ILE A 12 34.65 -9.51 1.75
C ILE A 12 35.71 -9.06 2.73
N GLN A 13 36.26 -7.87 2.49
CA GLN A 13 36.97 -7.06 3.48
C GLN A 13 37.13 -5.66 2.91
N CYS A 14 36.17 -4.78 3.22
CA CYS A 14 36.32 -3.31 3.32
C CYS A 14 34.94 -2.65 3.57
N ILE A 15 34.22 -3.08 4.61
CA ILE A 15 33.12 -2.29 5.20
C ILE A 15 33.30 -2.31 6.71
N GLN A 16 34.39 -1.72 7.18
CA GLN A 16 34.51 -1.27 8.56
C GLN A 16 35.34 0.02 8.52
N LYS A 17 34.89 1.01 9.29
CA LYS A 17 35.43 2.38 9.44
C LYS A 17 34.75 3.43 8.55
N THR A 18 33.56 3.88 8.97
CA THR A 18 33.28 5.30 9.26
C THR A 18 31.91 5.42 9.93
N TYR A 19 31.87 5.27 11.26
CA TYR A 19 30.88 5.91 12.12
C TYR A 19 31.60 6.30 13.40
N THR A 20 31.61 7.60 13.69
CA THR A 20 31.60 8.28 15.00
C THR A 20 32.09 9.71 14.83
N ARG A 21 31.57 10.60 15.69
CA ARG A 21 31.71 12.07 15.77
C ARG A 21 30.62 12.80 14.98
N GLY A 22 29.57 13.33 15.59
CA GLY A 22 29.46 13.97 16.90
C GLY A 22 29.47 15.48 16.68
N LEU A 23 28.27 16.07 16.60
CA LEU A 23 28.05 17.51 16.55
C LEU A 23 28.32 18.12 17.94
N PRO A 24 29.00 19.28 18.01
CA PRO A 24 28.70 20.26 19.03
C PRO A 24 28.09 21.50 18.38
N GLY A 25 27.05 22.01 19.05
CA GLY A 25 26.36 23.24 18.69
C GLY A 25 27.24 24.48 18.81
N LEU A 26 26.85 25.53 18.09
CA LEU A 26 27.42 26.85 18.24
C LEU A 26 26.30 27.88 18.37
N GLN A 27 26.52 28.70 19.39
CA GLN A 27 25.61 29.63 20.03
C GLN A 27 25.31 30.85 19.17
N LEU A 28 24.10 31.38 19.38
CA LEU A 28 23.71 32.74 19.06
C LEU A 28 24.71 33.76 19.64
N GLN A 29 25.17 34.68 18.80
CA GLN A 29 25.58 36.01 19.27
C GLN A 29 24.97 37.10 18.38
N SER A 30 24.22 37.95 19.07
CA SER A 30 23.65 39.22 18.65
C SER A 30 24.67 40.32 18.89
N THR A 31 24.96 41.16 17.89
CA THR A 31 25.40 42.55 18.09
C THR A 31 24.83 43.44 16.99
N ARG A 32 24.48 44.67 17.40
CA ARG A 32 23.62 45.64 16.70
C ARG A 32 24.38 46.57 15.73
N THR A 33 23.64 46.94 14.68
CA THR A 33 23.47 48.26 14.00
C THR A 33 24.65 49.18 13.69
N PHE A 34 24.79 49.50 12.39
CA PHE A 34 24.99 50.87 11.91
C PHE A 34 24.20 51.08 10.60
N GLN A 35 23.46 52.19 10.53
CA GLN A 35 22.77 52.67 9.33
C GLN A 35 23.75 53.45 8.45
N SER A 36 23.69 53.26 7.13
CA SER A 36 24.09 54.28 6.16
C SER A 36 23.18 54.21 4.94
N THR A 37 22.51 55.33 4.67
CA THR A 37 21.68 55.60 3.50
C THR A 37 22.48 55.80 2.21
N ALA A 38 21.74 55.73 1.09
CA ALA A 38 22.08 56.13 -0.28
C ALA A 38 22.82 55.01 -1.06
N LEU A 39 22.39 54.57 -2.25
CA LEU A 39 21.88 55.28 -3.42
C LEU A 39 21.09 54.31 -4.32
N ALA A 40 20.05 54.80 -4.99
CA ALA A 40 19.44 54.12 -6.12
C ALA A 40 20.47 54.03 -7.25
N ARG A 41 20.88 52.80 -7.60
CA ARG A 41 21.51 52.51 -8.88
C ARG A 41 20.43 51.91 -9.77
N GLU A 42 20.20 52.58 -10.89
CA GLU A 42 19.46 52.06 -12.03
C GLU A 42 20.12 50.75 -12.46
N ASP A 43 19.41 49.63 -12.29
CA ASP A 43 19.80 48.36 -12.88
C ASP A 43 19.54 48.44 -14.39
N ALA A 44 20.56 48.90 -15.11
CA ALA A 44 20.75 48.58 -16.50
C ALA A 44 20.73 47.04 -16.64
N GLN A 45 19.94 46.54 -17.59
CA GLN A 45 19.87 45.12 -17.95
C GLN A 45 21.28 44.57 -18.23
N SER A 46 21.91 43.97 -17.23
CA SER A 46 23.12 43.20 -17.43
C SER A 46 22.71 41.80 -17.87
N GLU A 47 23.05 41.44 -19.10
CA GLU A 47 23.09 40.05 -19.55
C GLU A 47 23.79 39.21 -18.48
N THR A 48 23.06 38.30 -17.84
CA THR A 48 23.62 37.39 -16.84
C THR A 48 24.72 36.55 -17.49
N GLN A 49 25.97 36.90 -17.19
CA GLN A 49 27.13 36.06 -17.46
C GLN A 49 26.87 34.66 -16.87
N SER A 50 26.78 33.65 -17.74
CA SER A 50 26.51 32.28 -17.32
C SER A 50 27.63 31.82 -16.39
N GLN A 51 27.31 31.56 -15.12
CA GLN A 51 28.27 30.96 -14.22
C GLN A 51 28.70 29.61 -14.81
N PRO A 52 30.00 29.25 -14.76
CA PRO A 52 30.46 28.01 -15.35
C PRO A 52 29.73 26.83 -14.69
N PHE A 53 29.22 25.92 -15.52
CA PHE A 53 28.43 24.73 -15.15
C PHE A 53 29.05 23.90 -14.00
N TYR A 54 30.37 23.98 -13.82
CA TYR A 54 31.09 23.29 -12.75
C TYR A 54 31.02 23.99 -11.37
N LYS A 55 30.78 25.31 -11.34
CA LYS A 55 30.64 26.09 -10.10
C LYS A 55 29.26 25.84 -9.48
N ASN A 56 28.19 26.01 -10.25
CA ASN A 56 26.81 25.70 -9.86
C ASN A 56 26.18 24.74 -10.89
N PRO A 57 26.30 23.43 -10.67
CA PRO A 57 25.80 22.44 -11.62
C PRO A 57 24.27 22.39 -11.64
N ASP A 58 23.66 22.46 -12.83
CA ASP A 58 22.20 22.46 -13.00
C ASP A 58 21.62 21.05 -12.75
N PRO A 59 20.72 20.85 -11.76
CA PRO A 59 20.13 19.55 -11.43
C PRO A 59 19.44 18.84 -12.60
N ALA A 60 18.99 19.57 -13.62
CA ALA A 60 18.36 19.01 -14.81
C ALA A 60 19.36 18.44 -15.84
N LEU A 61 20.62 18.86 -15.79
CA LEU A 61 21.62 18.56 -16.82
C LEU A 61 22.88 17.87 -16.28
N VAL A 62 23.11 17.82 -14.97
CA VAL A 62 24.31 17.14 -14.43
C VAL A 62 24.38 15.69 -14.91
N THR A 63 25.55 15.23 -15.34
CA THR A 63 25.77 13.82 -15.70
C THR A 63 26.93 13.19 -14.94
N SER A 64 27.90 13.99 -14.50
CA SER A 64 29.10 13.48 -13.86
C SER A 64 28.88 13.13 -12.36
N PRO A 65 29.33 11.95 -11.89
CA PRO A 65 29.15 11.54 -10.50
C PRO A 65 29.80 12.47 -9.45
N ARG A 66 30.83 13.24 -9.86
CA ARG A 66 31.48 14.23 -9.00
C ARG A 66 30.59 15.45 -8.79
N LEU A 67 29.97 15.97 -9.85
CA LEU A 67 29.06 17.11 -9.76
C LEU A 67 27.74 16.73 -9.08
N GLU A 68 27.24 15.50 -9.26
CA GLU A 68 26.08 15.01 -8.52
C GLU A 68 26.31 15.00 -7.01
N ARG A 69 27.48 14.52 -6.56
CA ARG A 69 27.85 14.56 -5.14
C ARG A 69 27.93 16.00 -4.62
N LYS A 70 28.33 16.96 -5.45
CA LYS A 70 28.34 18.38 -5.10
C LYS A 70 26.91 18.92 -4.95
N LEU A 71 26.00 18.59 -5.88
CA LEU A 71 24.58 18.94 -5.78
C LEU A 71 23.92 18.37 -4.52
N LEU A 72 24.16 17.09 -4.24
CA LEU A 72 23.63 16.43 -3.06
C LEU A 72 24.14 17.08 -1.77
N LYS A 73 25.40 17.52 -1.74
CA LYS A 73 25.94 18.31 -0.61
C LYS A 73 25.29 19.68 -0.47
N GLN A 74 24.79 20.27 -1.55
CA GLN A 74 24.00 21.51 -1.55
C GLN A 74 22.52 21.25 -1.19
N GLY A 75 22.13 20.00 -0.93
CA GLY A 75 20.75 19.62 -0.59
C GLY A 75 19.81 19.47 -1.80
N VAL A 76 20.32 19.60 -3.02
CA VAL A 76 19.52 19.49 -4.25
C VAL A 76 19.75 18.13 -4.90
N ALA A 77 18.67 17.35 -5.07
CA ALA A 77 18.74 16.08 -5.77
C ALA A 77 18.71 16.28 -7.31
N PRO A 78 19.52 15.54 -8.08
CA PRO A 78 19.46 15.59 -9.54
C PRO A 78 18.13 15.07 -10.07
N ILE A 79 17.62 15.66 -11.14
CA ILE A 79 16.29 15.34 -11.68
C ILE A 79 16.36 14.15 -12.64
N GLY A 80 15.79 13.02 -12.21
CA GLY A 80 15.68 11.81 -13.00
C GLY A 80 17.01 11.08 -13.23
N SER A 81 17.00 10.11 -14.14
CA SER A 81 18.16 9.27 -14.41
C SER A 81 19.30 10.02 -15.08
N ARG A 82 20.55 9.54 -14.93
CA ARG A 82 21.72 10.08 -15.64
C ARG A 82 21.52 10.06 -17.16
N ARG A 83 20.90 8.99 -17.68
CA ARG A 83 20.57 8.85 -19.11
C ARG A 83 19.66 9.98 -19.60
N ARG A 84 18.62 10.32 -18.84
CA ARG A 84 17.74 11.45 -19.17
C ARG A 84 18.52 12.75 -19.26
N ARG A 85 19.37 13.04 -18.26
CA ARG A 85 20.15 14.27 -18.19
C ARG A 85 21.16 14.37 -19.34
N ALA A 86 21.84 13.27 -19.68
CA ALA A 86 22.74 13.21 -20.84
C ALA A 86 21.99 13.45 -22.17
N ALA A 87 20.83 12.83 -22.34
CA ALA A 87 20.01 13.04 -23.53
C ALA A 87 19.52 14.50 -23.65
N LEU A 88 19.17 15.16 -22.55
CA LEU A 88 18.78 16.58 -22.55
C LEU A 88 19.94 17.51 -22.94
N GLN A 89 21.18 17.15 -22.61
CA GLN A 89 22.36 17.91 -23.04
C GLN A 89 22.61 17.81 -24.54
N SER A 90 22.38 16.62 -25.13
CA SER A 90 22.71 16.34 -26.53
C SER A 90 21.55 16.54 -27.51
N SER A 91 20.31 16.64 -27.04
CA SER A 91 19.12 16.67 -27.89
C SER A 91 18.54 18.06 -28.04
N ALA A 92 17.78 18.26 -29.13
CA ALA A 92 17.13 19.54 -29.46
C ALA A 92 15.92 19.90 -28.58
N ASN A 93 15.68 19.18 -27.47
CA ASN A 93 14.59 19.43 -26.51
C ASN A 93 13.18 19.54 -27.13
N ILE A 94 12.91 18.78 -28.19
CA ILE A 94 11.60 18.71 -28.85
C ILE A 94 10.62 17.91 -27.97
N PRO A 95 9.37 18.37 -27.78
CA PRO A 95 8.34 17.59 -27.09
C PRO A 95 8.15 16.20 -27.70
N PHE A 96 7.91 15.20 -26.85
CA PHE A 96 7.78 13.80 -27.30
C PHE A 96 6.73 13.59 -28.41
N GLU A 97 5.62 14.31 -28.33
CA GLU A 97 4.55 14.25 -29.34
C GLU A 97 4.90 14.86 -30.69
N GLN A 98 5.91 15.74 -30.73
CA GLN A 98 6.32 16.48 -31.92
C GLN A 98 7.54 15.87 -32.60
N LEU A 99 7.97 14.67 -32.18
CA LEU A 99 9.09 13.98 -32.80
C LEU A 99 8.76 13.66 -34.28
N PRO A 100 9.63 14.02 -35.24
CA PRO A 100 9.33 13.96 -36.67
C PRO A 100 9.49 12.54 -37.25
N TYR A 101 8.88 11.54 -36.61
CA TYR A 101 8.81 10.17 -37.12
C TYR A 101 7.49 9.96 -37.85
N GLN A 102 7.53 9.61 -39.14
CA GLN A 102 6.35 9.51 -39.99
C GLN A 102 5.26 8.60 -39.40
N CYS A 103 5.59 7.32 -39.15
CA CYS A 103 4.64 6.34 -38.62
C CYS A 103 4.05 6.77 -37.26
N PHE A 104 4.86 7.40 -36.41
CA PHE A 104 4.39 7.92 -35.11
C PHE A 104 3.39 9.06 -35.29
N GLN A 105 3.65 10.00 -36.20
CA GLN A 105 2.75 11.12 -36.46
C GLN A 105 1.46 10.68 -37.15
N GLU A 106 1.53 9.74 -38.09
CA GLU A 106 0.36 9.15 -38.73
C GLU A 106 -0.51 8.39 -37.72
N ALA A 107 0.08 7.54 -36.87
CA ALA A 107 -0.64 6.87 -35.80
C ALA A 107 -1.29 7.87 -34.83
N ARG A 108 -0.57 8.94 -34.46
CA ARG A 108 -1.11 10.00 -33.59
C ARG A 108 -2.32 10.70 -34.21
N LYS A 109 -2.33 10.95 -35.53
CA LYS A 109 -3.51 11.51 -36.22
C LYS A 109 -4.73 10.60 -36.07
N VAL A 110 -4.55 9.29 -36.23
CA VAL A 110 -5.64 8.30 -36.05
C VAL A 110 -6.16 8.34 -34.61
N LEU A 111 -5.28 8.37 -33.62
CA LEU A 111 -5.67 8.41 -32.21
C LEU A 111 -6.39 9.71 -31.83
N LEU A 112 -5.96 10.85 -32.38
CA LEU A 112 -6.62 12.14 -32.16
C LEU A 112 -8.04 12.14 -32.74
N ALA A 113 -8.22 11.60 -33.95
CA ALA A 113 -9.55 11.47 -34.56
C ALA A 113 -10.48 10.57 -33.72
N ASP A 114 -10.01 9.39 -33.28
CA ASP A 114 -10.80 8.52 -32.40
C ASP A 114 -11.16 9.21 -31.07
N ARG A 115 -10.20 9.95 -30.48
CA ARG A 115 -10.43 10.72 -29.25
C ARG A 115 -11.49 11.80 -29.43
N GLU A 116 -11.50 12.53 -30.54
CA GLU A 116 -12.54 13.51 -30.85
C GLU A 116 -13.93 12.87 -30.95
N GLU A 117 -14.03 11.68 -31.55
CA GLU A 117 -15.28 10.92 -31.55
C GLU A 117 -15.72 10.51 -30.15
N LYS A 118 -14.79 10.06 -29.30
CA LYS A 118 -15.12 9.73 -27.90
C LYS A 118 -15.59 10.95 -27.13
N ILE A 119 -14.96 12.11 -27.33
CA ILE A 119 -15.38 13.37 -26.68
C ILE A 119 -16.80 13.76 -27.09
N LYS A 120 -17.15 13.63 -28.38
CA LYS A 120 -18.53 13.84 -28.86
C LYS A 120 -19.51 12.87 -28.17
N LYS A 121 -19.15 11.59 -28.04
CA LYS A 121 -19.95 10.58 -27.33
C LYS A 121 -20.10 10.91 -25.84
N ILE A 122 -19.04 11.38 -25.18
CA ILE A 122 -19.08 11.81 -23.77
C ILE A 122 -20.04 12.98 -23.59
N ALA A 123 -20.00 13.98 -24.48
CA ALA A 123 -20.92 15.12 -24.45
C ALA A 123 -22.37 14.67 -24.61
N ALA A 124 -22.65 13.82 -25.61
CA ALA A 124 -23.99 13.26 -25.83
C ALA A 124 -24.49 12.43 -24.62
N MET A 125 -23.61 11.64 -24.00
CA MET A 125 -23.97 10.86 -22.80
C MET A 125 -24.24 11.75 -21.58
N ARG A 126 -23.46 12.82 -21.40
CA ARG A 126 -23.72 13.81 -20.34
C ARG A 126 -25.08 14.48 -20.51
N GLU A 127 -25.44 14.85 -21.73
CA GLU A 127 -26.76 15.41 -22.03
C GLU A 127 -27.88 14.40 -21.73
N LYS A 128 -27.70 13.13 -22.10
CA LYS A 128 -28.69 12.07 -21.79
C LYS A 128 -28.87 11.89 -20.29
N ILE A 129 -27.79 11.89 -19.51
CA ILE A 129 -27.85 11.81 -18.04
C ILE A 129 -28.60 13.03 -17.48
N ALA A 130 -28.25 14.24 -17.93
CA ALA A 130 -28.91 15.46 -17.48
C ALA A 130 -30.42 15.47 -17.80
N ARG A 131 -30.81 15.02 -19.00
CA ARG A 131 -32.22 14.86 -19.37
C ARG A 131 -32.94 13.85 -18.47
N LEU A 132 -32.31 12.70 -18.19
CA LEU A 132 -32.91 11.66 -17.37
C LEU A 132 -33.01 12.06 -15.88
N GLN A 133 -32.13 12.92 -15.40
CA GLN A 133 -32.21 13.51 -14.05
C GLN A 133 -33.32 14.57 -13.94
N ALA A 134 -33.63 15.28 -15.03
CA ALA A 134 -34.68 16.29 -15.05
C ALA A 134 -36.10 15.71 -15.15
N ILE A 135 -36.24 14.48 -15.67
CA ILE A 135 -37.54 13.80 -15.80
C ILE A 135 -38.03 13.34 -14.41
N PRO A 136 -39.30 13.61 -14.03
CA PRO A 136 -39.86 13.17 -12.76
C PRO A 136 -39.94 11.64 -12.66
N THR A 137 -39.83 11.11 -11.44
CA THR A 137 -39.75 9.68 -11.14
C THR A 137 -40.93 8.86 -11.66
N GLU A 138 -42.11 9.47 -11.75
CA GLU A 138 -43.36 8.84 -12.20
C GLU A 138 -43.32 8.52 -13.70
N GLU A 139 -42.82 9.44 -14.51
CA GLU A 139 -42.66 9.26 -15.96
C GLU A 139 -41.49 8.34 -16.32
N ALA A 140 -40.51 8.21 -15.43
CA ALA A 140 -39.33 7.36 -15.63
C ALA A 140 -39.58 5.85 -15.42
N GLY A 141 -40.80 5.47 -15.02
CA GLY A 141 -41.18 4.09 -14.69
C GLY A 141 -40.81 3.66 -13.27
N GLY A 142 -40.69 4.63 -12.35
CA GLY A 142 -40.40 4.41 -10.93
C GLY A 142 -38.93 4.69 -10.54
N GLU A 143 -38.72 4.94 -9.25
CA GLU A 143 -37.43 5.38 -8.68
C GLU A 143 -36.29 4.37 -8.92
N GLN A 144 -36.57 3.07 -8.76
CA GLN A 144 -35.56 2.02 -8.94
C GLN A 144 -35.12 1.88 -10.41
N VAL A 145 -36.06 2.03 -11.36
CA VAL A 145 -35.76 1.99 -12.80
C VAL A 145 -34.94 3.20 -13.20
N GLN A 146 -35.29 4.39 -12.70
CA GLN A 146 -34.51 5.60 -12.96
C GLN A 146 -33.09 5.49 -12.39
N LYS A 147 -32.93 5.07 -11.13
CA LYS A 147 -31.61 4.87 -10.49
C LYS A 147 -30.75 3.84 -11.25
N SER A 148 -31.34 2.73 -11.69
CA SER A 148 -30.58 1.72 -12.44
C SER A 148 -30.13 2.23 -13.82
N LYS A 149 -30.99 2.95 -14.55
CA LYS A 149 -30.64 3.60 -15.83
C LYS A 149 -29.54 4.64 -15.65
N LEU A 150 -29.65 5.50 -14.63
CA LEU A 150 -28.61 6.48 -14.29
C LEU A 150 -27.26 5.79 -14.05
N ARG A 151 -27.25 4.77 -13.20
CA ARG A 151 -26.03 4.01 -12.89
C ARG A 151 -25.41 3.39 -14.14
N ALA A 152 -26.21 2.83 -15.04
CA ALA A 152 -25.71 2.26 -16.29
C ALA A 152 -25.09 3.33 -17.20
N MET A 153 -25.74 4.49 -17.35
CA MET A 153 -25.22 5.61 -18.14
C MET A 153 -23.96 6.22 -17.52
N GLU A 154 -23.87 6.32 -16.20
CA GLU A 154 -22.68 6.79 -15.48
C GLU A 154 -21.49 5.85 -15.69
N LEU A 155 -21.71 4.53 -15.60
CA LEU A 155 -20.68 3.54 -15.89
C LEU A 155 -20.19 3.62 -17.34
N GLU A 156 -21.11 3.78 -18.30
CA GLU A 156 -20.76 3.96 -19.70
C GLU A 156 -19.96 5.25 -19.93
N LEU A 157 -20.33 6.34 -19.26
CA LEU A 157 -19.61 7.61 -19.31
C LEU A 157 -18.19 7.47 -18.75
N GLU A 158 -18.01 6.80 -17.60
CA GLU A 158 -16.68 6.51 -17.04
C GLU A 158 -15.84 5.65 -17.99
N HIS A 159 -16.45 4.64 -18.62
CA HIS A 159 -15.80 3.81 -19.62
C HIS A 159 -15.34 4.64 -20.84
N LEU A 160 -16.20 5.53 -21.37
CA LEU A 160 -15.84 6.40 -22.49
C LEU A 160 -14.71 7.37 -22.13
N LYS A 161 -14.69 7.93 -20.92
CA LYS A 161 -13.57 8.77 -20.43
C LYS A 161 -12.24 8.00 -20.44
N ILE A 162 -12.26 6.74 -20.01
CA ILE A 162 -11.06 5.89 -20.02
C ILE A 162 -10.60 5.66 -21.46
N HIS A 163 -11.49 5.24 -22.36
CA HIS A 163 -11.14 4.95 -23.76
C HIS A 163 -10.68 6.18 -24.54
N ALA A 164 -11.11 7.38 -24.18
CA ALA A 164 -10.63 8.61 -24.81
C ALA A 164 -9.13 8.86 -24.58
N ASP A 165 -8.60 8.45 -23.42
CA ASP A 165 -7.22 8.77 -23.01
C ASP A 165 -6.32 7.52 -22.89
N ILE A 166 -6.84 6.30 -23.04
CA ILE A 166 -6.09 5.05 -22.87
C ILE A 166 -4.92 4.88 -23.85
N ASN A 167 -5.10 5.40 -25.07
CA ASN A 167 -4.10 5.31 -26.13
C ASN A 167 -3.15 6.52 -26.17
N ASP A 168 -3.29 7.48 -25.24
CA ASP A 168 -2.39 8.63 -25.17
C ASP A 168 -1.00 8.19 -24.65
N PRO A 169 0.08 8.37 -25.45
CA PRO A 169 1.43 8.03 -25.03
C PRO A 169 1.91 8.80 -23.79
N ILE A 170 1.48 10.05 -23.61
CA ILE A 170 1.86 10.85 -22.44
C ILE A 170 1.20 10.32 -21.17
N VAL A 171 -0.07 9.92 -21.26
CA VAL A 171 -0.79 9.33 -20.11
C VAL A 171 -0.09 8.04 -19.68
N LYS A 172 0.24 7.16 -20.62
CA LYS A 172 1.00 5.94 -20.33
C LYS A 172 2.34 6.25 -19.66
N LYS A 173 3.10 7.20 -20.21
CA LYS A 173 4.38 7.62 -19.64
C LYS A 173 4.23 8.15 -18.21
N LYS A 174 3.29 9.08 -17.97
CA LYS A 174 3.02 9.63 -16.63
C LYS A 174 2.64 8.55 -15.63
N PHE A 175 1.86 7.57 -16.05
CA PHE A 175 1.50 6.42 -15.22
C PHE A 175 2.72 5.55 -14.88
N GLU A 176 3.54 5.20 -15.86
CA GLU A 176 4.74 4.39 -15.67
C GLU A 176 5.80 5.09 -14.82
N ASP A 177 5.91 6.42 -14.94
CA ASP A 177 6.79 7.27 -14.14
C ASP A 177 6.26 7.49 -12.70
N GLY A 178 5.05 7.03 -12.38
CA GLY A 178 4.41 7.20 -11.06
C GLY A 178 3.91 8.62 -10.78
N GLN A 179 3.75 9.45 -11.82
CA GLN A 179 3.23 10.83 -11.76
C GLN A 179 1.75 10.92 -12.19
N GLY A 180 1.07 9.77 -12.26
CA GLY A 180 -0.34 9.68 -12.61
C GLY A 180 -1.22 10.30 -11.52
N ASP A 181 -2.24 11.04 -11.95
CA ASP A 181 -3.19 11.69 -11.06
C ASP A 181 -4.38 10.75 -10.79
N MET A 182 -4.42 10.16 -9.58
CA MET A 182 -5.46 9.19 -9.20
C MET A 182 -6.88 9.79 -9.09
N THR A 183 -7.03 11.11 -9.19
CA THR A 183 -8.37 11.74 -9.32
C THR A 183 -8.99 11.46 -10.69
N LYS A 184 -8.18 11.17 -11.72
CA LYS A 184 -8.67 10.88 -13.08
C LYS A 184 -8.95 9.39 -13.26
N PRO A 185 -10.05 9.02 -13.94
CA PRO A 185 -10.43 7.60 -14.12
C PRO A 185 -9.37 6.76 -14.82
N ILE A 186 -8.67 7.33 -15.80
CA ILE A 186 -7.67 6.60 -16.60
C ILE A 186 -6.50 6.08 -15.75
N TYR A 187 -5.97 6.88 -14.83
CA TYR A 187 -4.86 6.44 -13.98
C TYR A 187 -5.30 5.37 -12.97
N ARG A 188 -6.52 5.49 -12.43
CA ARG A 188 -7.12 4.44 -11.59
C ARG A 188 -7.30 3.14 -12.34
N PHE A 189 -7.80 3.20 -13.56
CA PHE A 189 -7.97 2.03 -14.43
C PHE A 189 -6.65 1.35 -14.77
N LEU A 190 -5.62 2.12 -15.15
CA LEU A 190 -4.28 1.59 -15.42
C LEU A 190 -3.65 0.96 -14.16
N ALA A 191 -3.85 1.58 -12.99
CA ALA A 191 -3.39 1.06 -11.71
C ALA A 191 -4.07 -0.27 -11.34
N ASP A 192 -5.40 -0.35 -11.49
CA ASP A 192 -6.18 -1.56 -11.25
C ASP A 192 -5.73 -2.70 -12.17
N ARG A 193 -5.58 -2.41 -13.47
CA ARG A 193 -5.10 -3.40 -14.45
C ARG A 193 -3.73 -3.95 -14.08
N LYS A 194 -2.76 -3.07 -13.80
CA LYS A 194 -1.39 -3.46 -13.39
C LYS A 194 -1.39 -4.28 -12.10
N TRP A 195 -2.27 -3.94 -11.15
CA TRP A 195 -2.39 -4.68 -9.90
C TRP A 195 -3.00 -6.08 -10.10
N ARG A 196 -4.08 -6.18 -10.89
CA ARG A 196 -4.76 -7.45 -11.22
C ARG A 196 -3.88 -8.39 -12.03
N GLU A 197 -2.99 -7.86 -12.87
CA GLU A 197 -2.07 -8.66 -13.68
C GLU A 197 -1.13 -9.54 -12.84
N TYR A 198 -0.65 -9.03 -11.70
CA TYR A 198 0.38 -9.69 -10.91
C TYR A 198 0.13 -9.68 -9.39
N ARG A 199 0.12 -8.50 -8.76
CA ARG A 199 0.15 -8.39 -7.28
C ARG A 199 -1.11 -8.95 -6.61
N ARG A 200 -2.29 -8.76 -7.21
CA ARG A 200 -3.53 -9.39 -6.74
C ARG A 200 -3.43 -10.92 -6.77
N LYS A 201 -2.81 -11.50 -7.81
CA LYS A 201 -2.67 -12.97 -7.93
C LYS A 201 -1.78 -13.53 -6.82
N ILE A 202 -0.69 -12.85 -6.48
CA ILE A 202 0.16 -13.23 -5.33
C ILE A 202 -0.65 -13.18 -4.04
N LEU A 203 -1.41 -12.11 -3.83
CA LEU A 203 -2.19 -11.91 -2.62
C LEU A 203 -3.26 -13.00 -2.47
N VAL A 204 -4.04 -13.26 -3.52
CA VAL A 204 -5.05 -14.33 -3.55
C VAL A 204 -4.41 -15.71 -3.36
N GLN A 205 -3.26 -15.97 -4.00
CA GLN A 205 -2.50 -17.21 -3.80
C GLN A 205 -2.11 -17.39 -2.32
N ARG A 206 -1.63 -16.34 -1.66
CA ARG A 206 -1.21 -16.42 -0.25
C ARG A 206 -2.38 -16.61 0.70
N ILE A 207 -3.49 -15.90 0.49
CA ILE A 207 -4.71 -16.04 1.27
C ILE A 207 -5.26 -17.47 1.18
N THR A 208 -5.28 -18.05 -0.04
CA THR A 208 -5.77 -19.41 -0.27
C THR A 208 -4.81 -20.48 0.24
N GLN A 209 -3.51 -20.38 -0.08
CA GLN A 209 -2.49 -21.33 0.37
C GLN A 209 -2.40 -21.39 1.89
N MET A 210 -2.47 -20.23 2.54
CA MET A 210 -2.40 -20.13 4.00
C MET A 210 -3.78 -20.25 4.64
N LYS A 211 -4.83 -20.69 3.91
CA LYS A 211 -6.19 -20.95 4.42
C LYS A 211 -6.84 -19.81 5.21
N VAL A 212 -6.38 -18.58 5.04
CA VAL A 212 -7.00 -17.39 5.65
C VAL A 212 -8.47 -17.31 5.24
N ILE A 213 -8.75 -17.68 3.99
CA ILE A 213 -10.07 -18.11 3.53
C ILE A 213 -10.01 -19.64 3.38
N PRO A 214 -10.90 -20.42 4.03
CA PRO A 214 -12.13 -20.00 4.70
C PRO A 214 -11.98 -19.72 6.21
N ASP A 215 -10.82 -19.87 6.84
CA ASP A 215 -10.70 -19.90 8.32
C ASP A 215 -11.19 -18.60 8.98
N VAL A 216 -10.68 -17.43 8.56
CA VAL A 216 -11.06 -16.14 9.17
C VAL A 216 -12.38 -15.63 8.59
N LEU A 217 -12.48 -15.58 7.27
CA LEU A 217 -13.69 -15.19 6.54
C LEU A 217 -14.04 -16.25 5.48
N PRO A 218 -15.34 -16.48 5.22
CA PRO A 218 -15.78 -17.47 4.24
C PRO A 218 -15.44 -17.05 2.80
N HIS A 219 -15.48 -15.75 2.51
CA HIS A 219 -15.19 -15.19 1.20
C HIS A 219 -14.63 -13.78 1.35
N CYS A 220 -13.59 -13.48 0.58
CA CYS A 220 -13.09 -12.14 0.35
C CYS A 220 -12.45 -12.13 -1.03
N ASP A 221 -12.99 -11.29 -1.92
CA ASP A 221 -12.36 -10.99 -3.20
C ASP A 221 -11.74 -9.59 -3.12
N PRO A 222 -10.40 -9.48 -2.99
CA PRO A 222 -9.75 -8.19 -2.89
C PRO A 222 -10.01 -7.36 -4.15
N VAL A 223 -10.55 -6.16 -3.94
CA VAL A 223 -10.79 -5.10 -4.93
C VAL A 223 -9.83 -3.93 -4.74
N VAL A 224 -9.26 -3.74 -3.54
CA VAL A 224 -8.25 -2.71 -3.28
C VAL A 224 -6.86 -3.31 -3.11
N ASP A 225 -5.83 -2.60 -3.59
CA ASP A 225 -4.43 -2.99 -3.34
C ASP A 225 -4.03 -2.55 -1.93
N THR A 226 -3.46 -3.49 -1.18
CA THR A 226 -3.07 -3.30 0.21
C THR A 226 -1.57 -3.54 0.29
N LYS A 227 -0.84 -2.59 0.86
CA LYS A 227 0.58 -2.78 1.20
C LYS A 227 0.79 -2.54 2.67
N LEU A 228 1.59 -3.41 3.27
CA LEU A 228 1.93 -3.36 4.68
C LEU A 228 3.35 -2.85 4.86
N TYR A 229 3.53 -1.96 5.83
CA TYR A 229 4.84 -1.45 6.21
C TYR A 229 5.02 -1.51 7.72
N PHE A 230 6.19 -1.98 8.17
CA PHE A 230 6.68 -1.71 9.51
C PHE A 230 7.87 -0.75 9.40
N GLY A 231 7.72 0.45 9.96
CA GLY A 231 8.70 1.52 9.78
C GLY A 231 8.87 1.88 8.30
N ARG A 232 10.07 1.62 7.75
CA ARG A 232 10.41 1.86 6.33
C ARG A 232 10.40 0.58 5.49
N HIS A 233 10.16 -0.58 6.09
CA HIS A 233 10.24 -1.87 5.43
C HIS A 233 8.86 -2.30 4.92
N THR A 234 8.78 -2.62 3.63
CA THR A 234 7.58 -3.17 2.99
C THR A 234 7.52 -4.66 3.23
N ILE A 235 6.40 -5.16 3.74
CA ILE A 235 6.19 -6.57 4.03
C ILE A 235 5.41 -7.23 2.89
N GLN A 236 5.91 -8.35 2.39
CA GLN A 236 5.20 -9.13 1.38
C GLN A 236 4.08 -9.97 2.01
N PRO A 237 3.00 -10.27 1.26
CA PRO A 237 1.93 -11.13 1.77
C PRO A 237 2.45 -12.51 2.22
N GLY A 238 2.28 -12.82 3.51
CA GLY A 238 2.71 -14.07 4.13
C GLY A 238 4.19 -14.12 4.51
N GLU A 239 4.90 -12.99 4.52
CA GLU A 239 6.27 -12.92 5.03
C GLU A 239 6.32 -13.10 6.55
N PHE A 240 7.43 -13.64 7.07
CA PHE A 240 7.68 -13.72 8.50
C PHE A 240 8.23 -12.40 9.02
N VAL A 241 7.61 -11.86 10.07
CA VAL A 241 8.02 -10.61 10.70
C VAL A 241 8.55 -10.90 12.10
N ASN A 242 9.71 -10.31 12.42
CA ASN A 242 10.32 -10.42 13.75
C ASN A 242 9.43 -9.74 14.81
N SER A 243 9.32 -10.34 15.99
CA SER A 243 8.46 -9.88 17.08
C SER A 243 8.73 -8.43 17.47
N ARG A 244 10.00 -8.01 17.50
CA ARG A 244 10.40 -6.64 17.81
C ARG A 244 9.92 -5.65 16.75
N VAL A 245 9.91 -6.04 15.47
CA VAL A 245 9.43 -5.20 14.36
C VAL A 245 7.91 -5.07 14.41
N SER A 246 7.20 -6.16 14.70
CA SER A 246 5.74 -6.17 14.83
C SER A 246 5.22 -5.66 16.18
N SER A 247 6.09 -5.28 17.11
CA SER A 247 5.70 -4.65 18.38
C SER A 247 4.98 -3.33 18.16
N THR A 248 5.42 -2.54 17.19
CA THR A 248 4.78 -1.28 16.80
C THR A 248 3.67 -1.51 15.78
N ALA A 249 2.60 -0.72 15.85
CA ALA A 249 1.52 -0.78 14.87
C ALA A 249 2.02 -0.48 13.44
N PRO A 250 1.58 -1.23 12.42
CA PRO A 250 2.03 -1.03 11.06
C PRO A 250 1.39 0.18 10.38
N LYS A 251 1.97 0.56 9.22
CA LYS A 251 1.37 1.48 8.27
C LYS A 251 0.80 0.71 7.09
N LEU A 252 -0.36 1.13 6.61
CA LEU A 252 -1.02 0.57 5.45
C LEU A 252 -1.03 1.59 4.32
N ASP A 253 -0.83 1.10 3.10
CA ASP A 253 -1.09 1.84 1.86
C ASP A 253 -2.23 1.11 1.14
N VAL A 254 -3.42 1.69 1.21
CA VAL A 254 -4.67 1.14 0.68
C VAL A 254 -5.06 1.93 -0.56
N GLN A 255 -4.78 1.38 -1.73
CA GLN A 255 -5.10 2.04 -3.00
C GLN A 255 -6.50 1.64 -3.46
N LEU A 256 -7.41 2.62 -3.49
CA LEU A 256 -8.72 2.49 -4.11
C LEU A 256 -8.63 2.78 -5.62
N PHE A 257 -9.33 1.98 -6.43
CA PHE A 257 -9.43 2.16 -7.88
C PHE A 257 -10.77 2.76 -8.33
N GLU A 258 -11.75 2.81 -7.43
CA GLU A 258 -13.03 3.48 -7.64
C GLU A 258 -12.90 4.98 -7.31
N ALA A 259 -13.83 5.78 -7.83
CA ALA A 259 -13.93 7.20 -7.49
C ALA A 259 -14.62 7.37 -6.12
N GLY A 260 -14.35 8.50 -5.47
CA GLY A 260 -14.97 8.87 -4.20
C GLY A 260 -14.14 8.48 -2.97
N GLU A 261 -14.73 8.77 -1.82
CA GLU A 261 -14.19 8.43 -0.51
C GLU A 261 -15.04 7.33 0.11
N LYS A 262 -14.41 6.40 0.81
CA LYS A 262 -15.08 5.32 1.53
C LYS A 262 -14.65 5.32 2.98
N LEU A 263 -15.58 5.02 3.87
CA LEU A 263 -15.25 4.71 5.26
C LEU A 263 -15.05 3.20 5.41
N VAL A 264 -13.92 2.82 5.98
CA VAL A 264 -13.55 1.43 6.19
C VAL A 264 -13.32 1.10 7.66
N THR A 265 -13.57 -0.15 7.97
CA THR A 265 -13.20 -0.81 9.22
C THR A 265 -11.98 -1.68 8.94
N ILE A 266 -10.91 -1.49 9.71
CA ILE A 266 -9.66 -2.24 9.61
C ILE A 266 -9.56 -3.16 10.82
N ALA A 267 -9.45 -4.47 10.57
CA ALA A 267 -9.32 -5.49 11.60
C ALA A 267 -8.06 -6.32 11.37
N VAL A 268 -7.33 -6.62 12.45
CA VAL A 268 -6.17 -7.51 12.42
C VAL A 268 -6.41 -8.68 13.35
N VAL A 269 -6.43 -9.88 12.79
CA VAL A 269 -6.83 -11.11 13.46
C VAL A 269 -5.70 -12.12 13.41
N ASP A 270 -5.37 -12.70 14.55
CA ASP A 270 -4.60 -13.94 14.66
C ASP A 270 -5.57 -15.12 14.73
N SER A 271 -5.42 -16.09 13.85
CA SER A 271 -6.27 -17.29 13.78
C SER A 271 -5.68 -18.51 14.46
N ASP A 272 -4.45 -18.42 14.96
CA ASP A 272 -3.64 -19.57 15.35
C ASP A 272 -3.22 -19.51 16.82
N VAL A 273 -4.03 -18.89 17.68
CA VAL A 273 -3.74 -18.82 19.12
C VAL A 273 -4.00 -20.19 19.75
N PRO A 274 -3.00 -20.86 20.33
CA PRO A 274 -3.16 -22.22 20.85
C PRO A 274 -4.10 -22.23 22.07
N ASN A 275 -5.11 -23.10 22.04
CA ASN A 275 -5.94 -23.43 23.19
C ASN A 275 -5.72 -24.90 23.58
N VAL A 276 -4.97 -25.11 24.65
CA VAL A 276 -4.59 -26.45 25.14
C VAL A 276 -5.79 -27.22 25.69
N GLU A 277 -6.75 -26.53 26.32
CA GLU A 277 -7.95 -27.16 26.89
C GLU A 277 -8.87 -27.74 25.81
N LYS A 278 -9.02 -27.02 24.70
CA LYS A 278 -9.85 -27.45 23.56
C LYS A 278 -9.11 -28.36 22.57
N ASP A 279 -7.81 -28.60 22.76
CA ASP A 279 -6.92 -29.27 21.79
C ASP A 279 -7.05 -28.65 20.38
N GLY A 280 -7.02 -27.31 20.30
CA GLY A 280 -7.30 -26.56 19.08
C GLY A 280 -6.72 -25.14 19.06
N PHE A 281 -7.23 -24.31 18.13
CA PHE A 281 -6.84 -22.91 18.00
C PHE A 281 -8.05 -22.00 18.18
N ASP A 282 -7.83 -20.88 18.87
CA ASP A 282 -8.79 -19.78 19.00
C ASP A 282 -8.31 -18.56 18.20
N TYR A 283 -9.20 -17.57 18.06
CA TYR A 283 -8.95 -16.33 17.34
C TYR A 283 -8.69 -15.20 18.32
N LYS A 284 -7.79 -14.29 17.96
CA LYS A 284 -7.52 -13.08 18.75
C LYS A 284 -7.42 -11.86 17.87
N MET A 285 -8.18 -10.82 18.23
CA MET A 285 -8.16 -9.52 17.57
C MET A 285 -7.01 -8.69 18.12
N HIS A 286 -6.02 -8.44 17.27
CA HIS A 286 -4.87 -7.61 17.59
C HIS A 286 -5.18 -6.12 17.43
N TYR A 287 -6.06 -5.77 16.50
CA TYR A 287 -6.41 -4.38 16.22
C TYR A 287 -7.79 -4.27 15.60
N LEU A 288 -8.55 -3.24 16.00
CA LEU A 288 -9.83 -2.90 15.39
C LEU A 288 -9.99 -1.38 15.35
N ALA A 289 -10.13 -0.82 14.15
CA ALA A 289 -10.48 0.57 13.95
C ALA A 289 -11.66 0.70 12.97
N VAL A 290 -12.54 1.66 13.23
CA VAL A 290 -13.71 1.99 12.42
C VAL A 290 -13.60 3.41 11.88
N ASN A 291 -14.41 3.75 10.87
CA ASN A 291 -14.55 5.11 10.35
C ASN A 291 -13.23 5.68 9.83
N VAL A 292 -12.41 4.84 9.22
CA VAL A 292 -11.15 5.26 8.60
C VAL A 292 -11.45 5.71 7.17
N PRO A 293 -11.25 6.99 6.82
CA PRO A 293 -11.48 7.46 5.47
C PRO A 293 -10.35 7.00 4.55
N ILE A 294 -10.72 6.40 3.42
CA ILE A 294 -9.82 6.06 2.32
C ILE A 294 -10.33 6.65 1.02
N SER A 295 -9.42 7.10 0.17
CA SER A 295 -9.76 7.60 -1.17
C SER A 295 -8.66 7.23 -2.17
N ALA A 296 -8.91 7.47 -3.45
CA ALA A 296 -7.92 7.19 -4.49
C ALA A 296 -6.63 8.03 -4.34
N THR A 297 -6.71 9.19 -3.67
CA THR A 297 -5.59 10.11 -3.41
C THR A 297 -5.03 9.98 -1.99
N SER A 298 -5.89 9.72 -1.00
CA SER A 298 -5.51 9.48 0.39
C SER A 298 -5.47 7.99 0.67
N THR A 299 -4.34 7.36 0.38
CA THR A 299 -4.15 5.90 0.48
C THR A 299 -3.46 5.46 1.76
N LYS A 300 -2.67 6.35 2.38
CA LYS A 300 -1.82 6.01 3.52
C LYS A 300 -2.61 6.09 4.81
N VAL A 301 -2.62 4.99 5.55
CA VAL A 301 -3.23 4.88 6.87
C VAL A 301 -2.15 4.43 7.86
N ASP A 302 -1.78 5.30 8.80
CA ASP A 302 -0.85 4.97 9.86
C ASP A 302 -1.64 4.52 11.10
N LEU A 303 -1.64 3.21 11.40
CA LEU A 303 -2.48 2.66 12.48
C LEU A 303 -2.08 3.20 13.86
N ALA A 304 -0.82 3.64 14.03
CA ALA A 304 -0.36 4.24 15.28
C ALA A 304 -0.94 5.65 15.53
N ASN A 305 -1.31 6.37 14.45
CA ASN A 305 -1.74 7.77 14.52
C ASN A 305 -3.27 7.94 14.38
N LEU A 306 -4.02 6.84 14.34
CA LEU A 306 -5.49 6.92 14.30
C LEU A 306 -6.04 7.41 15.64
N SER A 307 -7.15 8.14 15.59
CA SER A 307 -7.72 8.76 16.80
C SER A 307 -8.29 7.70 17.76
N THR A 308 -7.85 7.72 19.01
CA THR A 308 -8.34 6.83 20.08
C THR A 308 -9.78 7.11 20.49
N ASP A 309 -10.24 8.33 20.18
CA ASP A 309 -11.51 8.85 20.67
C ASP A 309 -12.64 8.71 19.66
N SER A 310 -12.32 8.44 18.38
CA SER A 310 -13.35 8.28 17.33
C SER A 310 -13.15 7.12 16.36
N GLN A 311 -11.96 6.51 16.31
CA GLN A 311 -11.65 5.47 15.32
C GLN A 311 -11.18 4.16 15.95
N VAL A 312 -10.22 4.21 16.89
CA VAL A 312 -9.62 3.00 17.46
C VAL A 312 -10.54 2.39 18.52
N VAL A 313 -11.06 1.20 18.22
CA VAL A 313 -11.92 0.41 19.12
C VAL A 313 -11.03 -0.48 19.99
N LEU A 314 -10.16 -1.28 19.36
CA LEU A 314 -9.18 -2.11 20.04
C LEU A 314 -7.78 -1.65 19.61
N PRO A 315 -6.94 -1.14 20.53
CA PRO A 315 -5.61 -0.67 20.20
C PRO A 315 -4.69 -1.83 19.80
N TRP A 316 -3.58 -1.48 19.15
CA TRP A 316 -2.61 -2.47 18.66
C TRP A 316 -2.06 -3.30 19.80
N LEU A 317 -2.30 -4.60 19.73
CA LEU A 317 -1.66 -5.60 20.56
C LEU A 317 -0.52 -6.23 19.74
N PRO A 318 0.73 -6.20 20.23
CA PRO A 318 1.82 -6.91 19.58
C PRO A 318 1.48 -8.39 19.37
N PRO A 319 1.72 -8.94 18.16
CA PRO A 319 1.56 -10.36 17.91
C PRO A 319 2.62 -11.16 18.67
N VAL A 320 2.17 -12.24 19.29
CA VAL A 320 3.01 -13.13 20.09
C VAL A 320 2.72 -14.58 19.72
N ALA A 321 3.78 -15.37 19.57
CA ALA A 321 3.69 -16.81 19.33
C ALA A 321 4.44 -17.52 20.45
N GLN A 322 3.80 -18.45 21.15
CA GLN A 322 4.41 -19.20 22.26
C GLN A 322 5.54 -20.12 21.76
N LYS A 323 6.50 -20.42 22.62
CA LYS A 323 7.61 -21.29 22.23
C LYS A 323 7.07 -22.69 21.95
N GLY A 324 7.41 -23.23 20.78
CA GLY A 324 6.96 -24.55 20.35
C GLY A 324 5.56 -24.60 19.72
N SER A 325 4.80 -23.50 19.74
CA SER A 325 3.63 -23.36 18.87
C SER A 325 4.08 -23.27 17.39
N PRO A 326 3.22 -23.61 16.41
CA PRO A 326 3.49 -23.29 15.01
C PRO A 326 3.54 -21.77 14.81
N TYR A 327 3.85 -21.32 13.60
CA TYR A 327 3.73 -19.90 13.28
C TYR A 327 2.27 -19.45 13.34
N HIS A 328 2.05 -18.18 13.66
CA HIS A 328 0.75 -17.55 13.73
C HIS A 328 0.51 -16.68 12.48
N ARG A 329 -0.67 -16.81 11.87
CA ARG A 329 -1.12 -16.03 10.71
C ARG A 329 -1.84 -14.78 11.16
N LEU A 330 -1.22 -13.62 10.98
CA LEU A 330 -1.81 -12.32 11.25
C LEU A 330 -2.45 -11.79 9.97
N SER A 331 -3.77 -11.90 9.92
CA SER A 331 -4.60 -11.51 8.78
C SER A 331 -5.18 -10.12 9.00
N ILE A 332 -4.92 -9.22 8.07
CA ILE A 332 -5.40 -7.84 8.06
C ILE A 332 -6.53 -7.76 7.05
N PHE A 333 -7.71 -7.35 7.49
CA PHE A 333 -8.87 -7.16 6.63
C PHE A 333 -9.29 -5.70 6.62
N ILE A 334 -9.59 -5.20 5.42
CA ILE A 334 -10.15 -3.88 5.19
C ILE A 334 -11.56 -4.10 4.66
N MET A 335 -12.53 -3.62 5.44
CA MET A 335 -13.94 -3.84 5.16
C MET A 335 -14.65 -2.51 4.96
N GLU A 336 -15.33 -2.36 3.84
CA GLU A 336 -16.17 -1.22 3.51
C GLU A 336 -17.40 -1.19 4.42
N GLN A 337 -17.67 -0.02 5.00
CA GLN A 337 -18.89 0.24 5.75
C GLN A 337 -20.04 0.48 4.77
N LYS A 338 -21.24 0.02 5.15
CA LYS A 338 -22.43 0.12 4.30
C LYS A 338 -22.68 1.58 3.90
N ASP A 339 -22.85 1.80 2.60
CA ASP A 339 -23.10 3.12 1.99
C ASP A 339 -22.05 4.19 2.35
N SER A 340 -20.84 3.77 2.76
CA SER A 340 -19.79 4.64 3.32
C SER A 340 -20.27 5.52 4.49
N ALA A 341 -21.30 5.07 5.21
CA ALA A 341 -21.84 5.77 6.37
C ALA A 341 -21.03 5.44 7.63
N PRO A 342 -20.74 6.43 8.49
CA PRO A 342 -19.96 6.21 9.70
C PRO A 342 -20.73 5.34 10.70
N LEU A 343 -20.03 4.40 11.31
CA LEU A 343 -20.55 3.63 12.44
C LEU A 343 -20.53 4.48 13.71
N ASN A 344 -21.49 4.25 14.60
CA ASN A 344 -21.50 4.89 15.91
C ASN A 344 -20.37 4.34 16.79
N PHE A 345 -19.27 5.08 16.88
CA PHE A 345 -18.05 4.67 17.57
C PHE A 345 -18.30 4.26 19.03
N SER A 346 -19.07 5.04 19.79
CA SER A 346 -19.33 4.77 21.21
C SER A 346 -20.08 3.44 21.41
N LEU A 347 -21.03 3.13 20.54
CA LEU A 347 -21.75 1.85 20.58
C LEU A 347 -20.82 0.68 20.24
N VAL A 348 -20.01 0.82 19.20
CA VAL A 348 -19.05 -0.22 18.80
C VAL A 348 -18.02 -0.44 19.91
N LYS A 349 -17.49 0.62 20.53
CA LYS A 349 -16.53 0.52 21.63
C LYS A 349 -17.12 -0.10 22.90
N GLY A 350 -18.41 0.15 23.17
CA GLY A 350 -19.12 -0.50 24.26
C GLY A 350 -19.42 -1.98 24.03
N MET A 351 -19.70 -2.37 22.77
CA MET A 351 -20.01 -3.77 22.42
C MET A 351 -18.76 -4.63 22.21
N GLU A 352 -17.74 -4.10 21.52
CA GLU A 352 -16.53 -4.85 21.13
C GLU A 352 -15.39 -4.62 22.14
N THR A 353 -15.60 -5.07 23.37
CA THR A 353 -14.58 -4.99 24.43
C THR A 353 -13.65 -6.20 24.45
N SER A 354 -14.15 -7.37 24.04
CA SER A 354 -13.37 -8.61 23.98
C SER A 354 -12.53 -8.69 22.70
N ARG A 355 -11.33 -9.26 22.83
CA ARG A 355 -10.46 -9.57 21.69
C ARG A 355 -10.75 -10.93 21.07
N ASP A 356 -11.59 -11.76 21.67
CA ASP A 356 -11.85 -13.13 21.19
C ASP A 356 -13.03 -13.18 20.20
N VAL A 357 -13.41 -12.02 19.65
CA VAL A 357 -14.53 -11.88 18.72
C VAL A 357 -14.12 -12.33 17.32
N LEU A 358 -14.92 -13.23 16.73
CA LEU A 358 -14.75 -13.69 15.35
C LEU A 358 -15.04 -12.56 14.36
N LEU A 359 -14.18 -12.41 13.35
CA LEU A 359 -14.35 -11.38 12.32
C LEU A 359 -15.68 -11.52 11.54
N ARG A 360 -16.15 -12.76 11.33
CA ARG A 360 -17.44 -13.03 10.68
C ARG A 360 -18.62 -12.44 11.45
N THR A 361 -18.54 -12.45 12.77
CA THR A 361 -19.57 -11.87 13.65
C THR A 361 -19.62 -10.36 13.47
N LEU A 362 -18.46 -9.69 13.41
CA LEU A 362 -18.38 -8.25 13.12
C LEU A 362 -18.91 -7.93 11.72
N GLN A 363 -18.55 -8.76 10.73
CA GLN A 363 -18.99 -8.60 9.35
C GLN A 363 -20.52 -8.64 9.25
N ALA A 364 -21.16 -9.62 9.89
CA ALA A 364 -22.62 -9.76 9.88
C ALA A 364 -23.31 -8.64 10.68
N ARG A 365 -22.79 -8.31 11.88
CA ARG A 365 -23.38 -7.33 12.80
C ARG A 365 -23.43 -5.92 12.22
N TYR A 366 -22.35 -5.49 11.56
CA TYR A 366 -22.24 -4.13 11.01
C TYR A 366 -22.37 -4.09 9.48
N HIS A 367 -22.84 -5.19 8.86
CA HIS A 367 -23.02 -5.32 7.41
C HIS A 367 -21.78 -4.90 6.59
N LEU A 368 -20.60 -5.33 7.05
CA LEU A 368 -19.34 -4.93 6.45
C LEU A 368 -19.03 -5.78 5.21
N LYS A 369 -18.44 -5.16 4.19
CA LYS A 369 -18.00 -5.86 2.98
C LYS A 369 -16.48 -5.92 2.93
N ALA A 370 -15.90 -7.12 2.99
CA ALA A 370 -14.45 -7.29 2.87
C ALA A 370 -13.98 -6.94 1.45
N ILE A 371 -13.30 -5.79 1.29
CA ILE A 371 -12.80 -5.28 0.01
C ILE A 371 -11.30 -5.43 -0.16
N GLY A 372 -10.57 -5.61 0.93
CA GLY A 372 -9.12 -5.76 0.93
C GLY A 372 -8.67 -6.71 2.02
N ALA A 373 -7.54 -7.35 1.78
CA ALA A 373 -6.88 -8.21 2.74
C ALA A 373 -5.37 -8.09 2.58
N HIS A 374 -4.61 -8.32 3.64
CA HIS A 374 -3.17 -8.57 3.61
C HIS A 374 -2.87 -9.57 4.74
N LEU A 375 -1.70 -10.20 4.72
CA LEU A 375 -1.30 -11.04 5.85
C LEU A 375 0.21 -11.04 6.04
N PHE A 376 0.64 -11.33 7.25
CA PHE A 376 2.02 -11.66 7.59
C PHE A 376 2.02 -12.76 8.64
N ARG A 377 3.17 -13.36 8.90
CA ARG A 377 3.31 -14.44 9.88
C ARG A 377 4.26 -14.03 10.98
N THR A 378 4.01 -14.52 12.19
CA THR A 378 4.93 -14.40 13.31
C THR A 378 5.20 -15.78 13.87
N GLN A 379 6.38 -15.98 14.46
CA GLN A 379 6.78 -17.22 15.10
C GLN A 379 7.71 -16.90 16.26
N TRP A 380 7.93 -17.84 17.16
CA TRP A 380 8.91 -17.68 18.23
C TRP A 380 10.28 -17.29 17.66
N ASP A 381 10.82 -16.18 18.16
CA ASP A 381 12.16 -15.67 17.85
C ASP A 381 12.88 -15.26 19.15
N GLU A 382 14.12 -14.78 19.02
CA GLU A 382 14.97 -14.42 20.17
C GLU A 382 14.37 -13.29 21.03
N ASN A 383 13.61 -12.38 20.41
CA ASN A 383 13.06 -11.20 21.06
C ASN A 383 11.65 -11.44 21.62
N MET A 384 11.01 -12.55 21.27
CA MET A 384 9.60 -12.82 21.59
C MET A 384 9.34 -12.80 23.10
N LEU A 385 10.25 -13.37 23.89
CA LEU A 385 10.14 -13.42 25.35
C LEU A 385 10.12 -12.00 25.95
N GLU A 386 10.97 -11.10 25.44
CA GLU A 386 11.00 -9.71 25.89
C GLU A 386 9.71 -8.98 25.53
N VAL A 387 9.22 -9.14 24.30
CA VAL A 387 7.95 -8.55 23.86
C VAL A 387 6.78 -9.07 24.70
N MET A 388 6.75 -10.37 25.00
CA MET A 388 5.73 -10.97 25.88
C MET A 388 5.77 -10.38 27.29
N ARG A 389 6.96 -10.13 27.84
CA ARG A 389 7.12 -9.49 29.16
C ARG A 389 6.68 -8.02 29.13
N GLU A 390 7.04 -7.28 28.08
CA GLU A 390 6.64 -5.87 27.90
C GLU A 390 5.11 -5.71 27.84
N ILE A 391 4.40 -6.67 27.23
CA ILE A 391 2.93 -6.65 27.14
C ILE A 391 2.22 -7.34 28.32
N GLY A 392 2.97 -7.90 29.28
CA GLY A 392 2.40 -8.63 30.43
C GLY A 392 1.68 -9.93 30.06
N PHE A 393 2.20 -10.68 29.08
CA PHE A 393 1.60 -11.95 28.67
C PHE A 393 1.82 -13.03 29.76
N PRO A 394 0.75 -13.67 30.27
CA PRO A 394 0.81 -14.50 31.49
C PRO A 394 1.67 -15.77 31.32
N ASP A 395 1.69 -16.36 30.13
CA ASP A 395 2.27 -17.67 29.85
C ASP A 395 3.56 -17.58 29.01
N ALA A 396 4.34 -16.51 29.20
CA ALA A 396 5.53 -16.24 28.39
C ALA A 396 6.63 -17.32 28.51
N GLU A 397 6.68 -18.00 29.66
CA GLU A 397 7.72 -19.00 29.98
C GLU A 397 7.28 -20.44 29.70
N ILE A 398 6.04 -20.63 29.21
CA ILE A 398 5.51 -21.95 28.87
C ILE A 398 5.98 -22.36 27.46
N GLU A 399 6.48 -23.59 27.35
CA GLU A 399 6.86 -24.20 26.07
C GLU A 399 5.86 -25.31 25.71
N LEU A 400 5.23 -25.17 24.54
CA LEU A 400 4.37 -26.19 23.98
C LEU A 400 5.20 -27.26 23.30
N ARG A 401 4.89 -28.53 23.56
CA ARG A 401 5.53 -29.68 22.92
C ARG A 401 4.50 -30.49 22.16
N ARG A 402 4.96 -31.14 21.08
CA ARG A 402 4.10 -32.02 20.30
C ARG A 402 3.57 -33.15 21.18
N LYS A 403 2.26 -33.33 21.17
CA LYS A 403 1.57 -34.46 21.82
C LYS A 403 2.16 -35.76 21.29
N ARG A 404 2.68 -36.60 22.17
CA ARG A 404 3.18 -37.92 21.80
C ARG A 404 1.99 -38.81 21.46
N VAL A 405 2.03 -39.46 20.31
CA VAL A 405 1.04 -40.46 19.93
C VAL A 405 1.44 -41.75 20.62
N GLU A 406 0.63 -42.22 21.56
CA GLU A 406 0.83 -43.53 22.17
C GLU A 406 0.57 -44.61 21.11
N PRO A 407 1.46 -45.62 20.98
CA PRO A 407 1.25 -46.69 20.03
C PRO A 407 -0.02 -47.45 20.40
N LEU A 408 -0.85 -47.74 19.38
CA LEU A 408 -2.03 -48.58 19.59
C LEU A 408 -1.60 -49.91 20.23
N PRO A 409 -2.39 -50.44 21.17
CA PRO A 409 -2.05 -51.68 21.87
C PRO A 409 -1.78 -52.80 20.86
N TYR A 410 -0.66 -53.50 21.08
CA TYR A 410 -0.20 -54.55 20.18
C TYR A 410 -1.21 -55.70 20.12
N LYS A 411 -1.99 -55.77 19.03
CA LYS A 411 -2.83 -56.94 18.75
C LYS A 411 -1.94 -58.09 18.30
N ARG A 412 -1.55 -58.98 19.22
CA ARG A 412 -1.04 -60.30 18.84
C ARG A 412 -2.13 -61.03 18.06
N ARG A 413 -1.83 -61.43 16.84
CA ARG A 413 -2.62 -62.43 16.13
C ARG A 413 -2.43 -63.72 16.94
N ASN A 414 -3.44 -64.20 17.64
CA ASN A 414 -3.40 -65.54 18.23
C ASN A 414 -3.67 -66.52 17.08
N PRO A 415 -2.66 -67.19 16.49
CA PRO A 415 -2.95 -68.25 15.55
C PRO A 415 -3.71 -69.36 16.30
N SER A 416 -4.56 -70.10 15.58
CA SER A 416 -5.33 -71.23 16.11
C SER A 416 -4.48 -72.35 16.73
N THR A 417 -3.16 -72.27 16.61
CA THR A 417 -2.17 -73.19 17.18
C THR A 417 -1.83 -72.92 18.65
N PHE A 418 -2.39 -71.88 19.27
CA PHE A 418 -2.24 -71.57 20.71
C PHE A 418 -3.49 -71.95 21.55
N ARG A 419 -4.37 -72.83 21.06
CA ARG A 419 -5.49 -73.39 21.83
C ARG A 419 -5.23 -74.83 22.23
#